data_AF-A0A920RSN3-F1
#
_entry.id   AF-A0A920RSN3-F1
#
_cell.length_a   1.000
_cell.length_b   1.000
_cell.length_c   1.000
_cell.angle_alpha   90.00
_cell.angle_beta   90.00
_cell.angle_gamma   90.00
#
_symmetry.space_group_name_H-M   'P 1'
#
loop_
_entity.id
_entity.type
_entity.pdbx_description
1 polymer ?
#
loop_
_entity_poly.entity_id
_entity_poly.type
_entity_poly.pdbx_seq_one_letter_code
_entity_poly.pdbx_strand_id
1 'polypeptide(L)'
;MRVTRPNRNPCRAHAEIATSGKQVFILGGSAAYGYPYNESDSLSGELRRLLNRPRAAGSRIEFSATRVHNTAYPGWNSHDLVPIANKIAADFQPDVVIVFAGNNEWVHWRTSTCLRPGDNTNPTKPEQFVSL
;
A
#
# COMPACT_ATOMS: atom_id res chain seq x y z
N MET A 1 -35.50 39.65 -18.46
CA MET A 1 -35.15 38.45 -17.66
C MET A 1 -33.68 38.12 -17.92
N ARG A 2 -32.76 38.47 -17.00
CA ARG A 2 -31.31 38.24 -17.17
C ARG A 2 -31.00 36.82 -16.71
N VAL A 3 -30.61 35.95 -17.63
CA VAL A 3 -30.10 34.61 -17.29
C VAL A 3 -28.65 34.78 -16.83
N THR A 4 -28.44 34.80 -15.52
CA THR A 4 -27.10 34.69 -14.93
C THR A 4 -26.57 33.29 -15.18
N ARG A 5 -25.57 33.16 -16.06
CA ARG A 5 -24.81 31.91 -16.19
C ARG A 5 -24.10 31.65 -14.85
N PRO A 6 -24.17 30.43 -14.28
CA PRO A 6 -23.40 30.12 -13.08
C PRO A 6 -21.92 30.24 -13.41
N ASN A 7 -21.21 31.04 -12.61
CA ASN A 7 -19.76 31.21 -12.69
C ASN A 7 -19.09 29.89 -12.30
N ARG A 8 -18.87 29.00 -13.28
CA ARG A 8 -18.08 27.78 -13.10
C ARG A 8 -16.61 28.13 -13.30
N ASN A 9 -15.92 28.43 -12.20
CA ASN A 9 -14.47 28.55 -12.20
C ASN A 9 -13.85 27.22 -12.67
N PRO A 10 -13.16 27.16 -13.81
CA PRO A 10 -12.62 25.90 -14.35
C PRO A 10 -11.57 25.27 -13.42
N CYS A 11 -10.88 26.08 -12.62
CA CYS A 11 -9.90 25.59 -11.64
C CYS A 11 -10.53 24.77 -10.50
N ARG A 12 -11.81 25.00 -10.15
CA ARG A 12 -12.51 24.18 -9.13
C ARG A 12 -12.92 22.82 -9.69
N ALA A 13 -13.42 22.79 -10.92
CA ALA A 13 -13.82 21.55 -11.58
C ALA A 13 -12.61 20.62 -11.80
N HIS A 14 -11.43 21.15 -12.12
CA HIS A 14 -10.21 20.34 -12.22
C HIS A 14 -9.70 19.82 -10.87
N ALA A 15 -9.87 20.57 -9.77
CA ALA A 15 -9.56 20.08 -8.43
C ALA A 15 -10.55 18.99 -7.96
N GLU A 16 -11.83 19.12 -8.33
CA GLU A 16 -12.92 18.18 -8.03
C GLU A 16 -12.83 16.87 -8.87
N ILE A 17 -12.27 16.96 -10.09
CA ILE A 17 -12.02 15.82 -10.98
C ILE A 17 -10.67 15.13 -10.66
N ALA A 18 -9.69 15.85 -10.08
CA ALA A 18 -8.45 15.25 -9.58
C ALA A 18 -8.63 14.46 -8.25
N THR A 19 -9.81 14.52 -7.63
CA THR A 19 -10.12 14.00 -6.28
C THR A 19 -11.33 13.07 -6.21
N SER A 20 -11.87 12.59 -7.33
CA SER A 20 -13.16 11.88 -7.34
C SER A 20 -13.12 10.42 -6.85
N GLY A 21 -12.05 9.99 -6.17
CA GLY A 21 -11.86 8.62 -5.73
C GLY A 21 -11.04 8.50 -4.46
N LYS A 22 -11.51 7.67 -3.52
CA LYS A 22 -10.82 7.42 -2.23
C LYS A 22 -9.42 6.86 -2.48
N GLN A 23 -8.42 7.38 -1.77
CA GLN A 23 -7.03 6.95 -1.90
C GLN A 23 -6.59 6.12 -0.70
N VAL A 24 -6.24 4.87 -0.96
CA VAL A 24 -5.75 3.92 0.04
C VAL A 24 -4.29 3.60 -0.29
N PHE A 25 -3.41 3.76 0.68
CA PHE A 25 -2.00 3.38 0.57
C PHE A 25 -1.69 2.21 1.51
N ILE A 26 -0.97 1.22 1.00
CA ILE A 26 -0.52 0.06 1.78
C ILE A 26 0.99 0.13 1.92
N LEU A 27 1.46 0.17 3.17
CA LEU A 27 2.87 0.17 3.56
C LEU A 27 3.20 -1.15 4.22
N GLY A 28 4.43 -1.62 4.04
CA GLY A 28 4.88 -2.82 4.73
C GLY A 28 6.06 -3.52 4.06
N GLY A 29 6.37 -4.69 4.61
CA GLY A 29 7.38 -5.61 4.08
C GLY A 29 6.85 -6.51 2.96
N SER A 30 7.51 -7.66 2.78
CA SER A 30 7.16 -8.65 1.75
C SER A 30 5.72 -9.16 1.82
N ALA A 31 5.17 -9.32 3.02
CA ALA A 31 3.79 -9.77 3.23
C ALA A 31 2.75 -8.75 2.71
N ALA A 32 3.03 -7.45 2.85
CA ALA A 32 2.18 -6.39 2.33
C ALA A 32 2.34 -6.20 0.82
N TYR A 33 3.57 -6.41 0.31
CA TYR A 33 3.87 -6.43 -1.12
C TYR A 33 3.15 -7.57 -1.84
N GLY A 34 2.92 -8.69 -1.14
CA GLY A 34 2.35 -9.92 -1.71
C GLY A 34 3.39 -10.91 -2.19
N TYR A 35 4.66 -10.74 -1.84
CA TYR A 35 5.71 -11.69 -2.23
C TYR A 35 5.49 -13.08 -1.59
N PRO A 36 5.71 -14.19 -2.32
CA PRO A 36 6.22 -14.31 -3.70
C PRO A 36 5.11 -14.38 -4.78
N TYR A 37 3.88 -14.00 -4.45
CA TYR A 37 2.73 -14.09 -5.35
C TYR A 37 2.61 -12.86 -6.26
N ASN A 38 1.71 -12.94 -7.24
CA ASN A 38 1.38 -11.81 -8.10
C ASN A 38 0.66 -10.72 -7.32
N GLU A 39 0.82 -9.46 -7.73
CA GLU A 39 0.17 -8.32 -7.08
C GLU A 39 -1.36 -8.44 -7.09
N SER A 40 -1.96 -9.05 -8.13
CA SER A 40 -3.41 -9.28 -8.22
C SER A 40 -3.97 -10.14 -7.10
N ASP A 41 -3.14 -11.03 -6.56
CA ASP A 41 -3.50 -11.99 -5.50
C ASP A 41 -3.04 -11.51 -4.12
N SER A 42 -2.38 -10.34 -4.07
CA SER A 42 -1.95 -9.69 -2.83
C SER A 42 -3.10 -8.95 -2.15
N LEU A 43 -2.88 -8.50 -0.91
CA LEU A 43 -3.83 -7.65 -0.18
C LEU A 43 -4.28 -6.44 -1.02
N SER A 44 -3.37 -5.79 -1.76
CA SER A 44 -3.72 -4.62 -2.57
C SER A 44 -4.59 -4.97 -3.77
N GLY A 45 -4.27 -6.07 -4.45
CA GLY A 45 -5.06 -6.59 -5.58
C GLY A 45 -6.47 -6.98 -5.16
N GLU A 46 -6.56 -7.74 -4.07
CA GLU A 46 -7.82 -8.17 -3.47
C GLU A 46 -8.69 -7.00 -3.01
N LEU A 47 -8.09 -6.05 -2.27
CA LEU A 47 -8.80 -4.86 -1.80
C LEU A 47 -9.31 -4.02 -2.97
N ARG A 48 -8.48 -3.83 -4.00
CA ARG A 48 -8.87 -3.11 -5.22
C ARG A 48 -10.03 -3.79 -5.94
N ARG A 49 -10.01 -5.13 -6.04
CA ARG A 49 -11.10 -5.91 -6.64
C ARG A 49 -12.39 -5.79 -5.85
N LEU A 50 -12.33 -5.90 -4.52
CA LEU A 50 -13.49 -5.84 -3.65
C LEU A 50 -14.13 -4.45 -3.63
N LEU A 51 -13.32 -3.39 -3.52
CA LEU A 51 -13.83 -2.01 -3.43
C LEU A 51 -14.39 -1.49 -4.76
N ASN A 52 -13.90 -2.00 -5.90
CA ASN A 52 -14.35 -1.59 -7.22
C ASN A 52 -15.26 -2.61 -7.92
N ARG A 53 -15.74 -3.64 -7.20
CA ARG A 53 -16.67 -4.63 -7.77
C ARG A 53 -17.99 -3.94 -8.16
N PRO A 54 -18.54 -4.22 -9.36
CA PRO A 54 -19.88 -3.77 -9.73
C PRO A 54 -20.89 -4.23 -8.68
N ARG A 55 -21.71 -3.30 -8.19
CA ARG A 55 -22.67 -3.60 -7.14
C ARG A 55 -23.96 -4.17 -7.73
N ALA A 56 -24.59 -5.06 -6.95
CA ALA A 56 -25.95 -5.50 -7.24
C ALA A 56 -26.89 -4.27 -7.29
N ALA A 57 -27.84 -4.30 -8.23
CA ALA A 57 -28.85 -3.26 -8.36
C ALA A 57 -29.58 -3.06 -7.01
N GLY A 58 -29.66 -1.81 -6.53
CA GLY A 58 -30.32 -1.45 -5.27
C GLY A 58 -29.40 -1.25 -4.06
N SER A 59 -28.08 -1.35 -4.23
CA SER A 59 -27.14 -1.03 -3.15
C SER A 59 -27.14 0.47 -2.81
N ARG A 60 -27.35 0.82 -1.53
CA ARG A 60 -27.43 2.21 -1.02
C ARG A 60 -26.08 2.87 -0.70
N ILE A 61 -24.99 2.10 -0.65
CA ILE A 61 -23.68 2.66 -0.31
C ILE A 61 -22.99 3.08 -1.61
N GLU A 62 -22.79 4.38 -1.81
CA GLU A 62 -22.07 4.88 -2.98
C GLU A 62 -20.58 4.96 -2.62
N PHE A 63 -19.74 4.06 -3.16
CA PHE A 63 -18.29 4.27 -3.10
C PHE A 63 -17.84 4.87 -4.42
N SER A 64 -17.29 6.09 -4.35
CA SER A 64 -16.52 6.66 -5.45
C SER A 64 -15.32 5.76 -5.76
N ALA A 65 -14.88 5.71 -7.01
CA ALA A 65 -13.80 4.82 -7.47
C ALA A 65 -12.61 4.81 -6.50
N THR A 66 -12.28 3.66 -5.91
CA THR A 66 -11.23 3.60 -4.87
C THR A 66 -9.91 3.19 -5.50
N ARG A 67 -8.90 4.05 -5.33
CA ARG A 67 -7.53 3.80 -5.77
C ARG A 67 -6.74 3.19 -4.62
N VAL A 68 -6.28 1.96 -4.82
CA VAL A 68 -5.41 1.25 -3.86
C VAL A 68 -4.00 1.24 -4.43
N HIS A 69 -3.06 1.80 -3.65
CA HIS A 69 -1.65 1.91 -3.99
C HIS A 69 -0.84 0.98 -3.10
N ASN A 70 -0.21 -0.03 -3.70
CA ASN A 70 0.77 -0.85 -2.98
C ASN A 70 2.12 -0.12 -2.99
N THR A 71 2.54 0.33 -1.81
CA THR A 71 3.82 1.02 -1.59
C THR A 71 4.75 0.21 -0.68
N ALA A 72 4.42 -1.06 -0.45
CA ALA A 72 5.25 -1.96 0.31
C ALA A 72 6.49 -2.38 -0.49
N TYR A 73 7.49 -2.92 0.21
CA TYR A 73 8.67 -3.47 -0.43
C TYR A 73 9.24 -4.66 0.38
N PRO A 74 9.66 -5.75 -0.26
CA PRO A 74 10.26 -6.89 0.44
C PRO A 74 11.50 -6.49 1.26
N GLY A 75 11.58 -6.98 2.49
CA GLY A 75 12.72 -6.72 3.39
C GLY A 75 12.66 -5.42 4.20
N TRP A 76 11.70 -4.53 3.96
CA TRP A 76 11.57 -3.30 4.76
C TRP A 76 11.12 -3.55 6.19
N ASN A 77 11.77 -2.84 7.11
CA ASN A 77 11.41 -2.69 8.50
C ASN A 77 10.57 -1.41 8.69
N SER A 78 9.83 -1.31 9.78
CA SER A 78 9.13 -0.12 10.29
C SER A 78 9.96 1.16 10.20
N HIS A 79 11.27 1.13 10.47
CA HIS A 79 12.12 2.32 10.35
C HIS A 79 12.26 2.80 8.89
N ASP A 80 12.23 1.88 7.92
CA ASP A 80 12.21 2.19 6.48
C ASP A 80 10.86 2.78 6.06
N LEU A 81 9.77 2.40 6.74
CA LEU A 81 8.42 2.86 6.40
C LEU A 81 8.15 4.32 6.80
N VAL A 82 8.79 4.82 7.86
CA VAL A 82 8.59 6.18 8.37
C VAL A 82 8.79 7.27 7.30
N PRO A 83 9.93 7.32 6.56
CA PRO A 83 10.11 8.34 5.53
C PRO A 83 9.09 8.21 4.39
N ILE A 84 8.64 6.99 4.06
CA ILE A 84 7.64 6.75 3.02
C ILE A 84 6.26 7.24 3.48
N ALA A 85 5.88 6.93 4.72
CA ALA A 85 4.62 7.40 5.31
C ALA A 85 4.55 8.92 5.34
N ASN A 86 5.65 9.59 5.73
CA ASN A 86 5.75 11.04 5.74
C ASN A 86 5.59 11.61 4.32
N LYS A 87 6.21 10.99 3.32
CA LYS A 87 6.07 11.39 1.91
C LYS A 87 4.63 11.24 1.42
N ILE A 88 3.98 10.11 1.76
CA ILE A 88 2.58 9.86 1.40
C ILE A 88 1.65 10.92 2.01
N ALA A 89 1.82 11.20 3.31
CA ALA A 89 1.02 12.19 4.02
C ALA A 89 1.19 13.61 3.44
N ALA A 90 2.42 13.99 3.08
CA ALA A 90 2.72 15.32 2.55
C ALA A 90 2.21 15.51 1.10
N ASP A 91 2.43 14.52 0.23
CA ASP A 91 2.31 14.73 -1.22
C ASP A 91 0.98 14.21 -1.79
N PHE A 92 0.31 13.26 -1.13
CA PHE A 92 -0.76 12.47 -1.77
C PHE A 92 -2.15 12.57 -1.13
N GLN A 93 -2.31 13.24 0.02
CA GLN A 93 -3.60 13.36 0.73
C GLN A 93 -4.36 12.02 0.83
N PRO A 94 -3.79 11.01 1.53
CA PRO A 94 -4.43 9.71 1.65
C PRO A 94 -5.74 9.80 2.46
N ASP A 95 -6.77 9.07 2.04
CA ASP A 95 -7.96 8.86 2.88
C ASP A 95 -7.69 7.76 3.93
N VAL A 96 -6.92 6.74 3.54
CA VAL A 96 -6.57 5.61 4.39
C VAL A 96 -5.11 5.22 4.14
N VAL A 97 -4.38 4.98 5.22
CA VAL A 97 -3.07 4.33 5.19
C VAL A 97 -3.15 3.04 6.00
N ILE A 98 -2.80 1.92 5.37
CA ILE A 98 -2.72 0.61 5.99
C ILE A 98 -1.23 0.30 6.21
N VAL A 99 -0.84 0.03 7.45
CA VAL A 99 0.54 -0.32 7.80
C VAL A 99 0.59 -1.79 8.20
N PHE A 100 1.31 -2.59 7.42
CA PHE A 100 1.53 -4.01 7.69
C PHE A 100 3.03 -4.26 7.88
N ALA A 101 3.48 -4.11 9.14
CA ALA A 101 4.89 -4.12 9.54
C ALA A 101 5.13 -5.07 10.73
N GLY A 102 6.40 -5.27 11.08
CA GLY A 102 6.81 -6.10 12.23
C GLY A 102 7.39 -7.46 11.84
N ASN A 103 7.11 -7.97 10.64
CA ASN A 103 7.61 -9.28 10.20
C ASN A 103 9.14 -9.32 10.15
N ASN A 104 9.77 -8.29 9.58
CA ASN A 104 11.21 -8.24 9.43
C ASN A 104 11.89 -7.88 10.75
N GLU A 105 11.30 -6.99 11.57
CA GLU A 105 11.74 -6.77 12.94
C GLU A 105 11.82 -8.07 13.72
N TRP A 106 10.75 -8.86 13.67
CA TRP A 106 10.70 -10.15 14.35
C TRP A 106 11.77 -11.11 13.82
N VAL A 107 11.96 -11.19 12.50
CA VAL A 107 13.00 -12.02 11.88
C VAL A 107 14.42 -11.58 12.28
N HIS A 108 14.65 -10.29 12.52
CA HIS A 108 15.93 -9.77 12.99
C HIS A 108 16.10 -9.90 14.51
N TRP A 109 15.02 -9.80 15.29
CA TRP A 109 15.04 -9.94 16.75
C TRP A 109 15.09 -11.37 17.24
N ARG A 110 14.59 -12.34 16.45
CA ARG A 110 14.61 -13.75 16.87
C ARG A 110 16.06 -14.18 17.14
N THR A 111 16.32 -14.64 18.35
CA THR A 111 17.63 -15.16 18.74
C THR A 111 17.98 -16.36 17.86
N SER A 112 19.27 -16.54 17.57
CA SER A 112 19.81 -17.71 16.86
C SER A 112 19.50 -19.05 17.54
N THR A 113 18.89 -19.05 18.72
CA THR A 113 18.37 -20.24 19.41
C THR A 113 17.05 -20.76 18.84
N CYS A 114 16.39 -20.05 17.92
CA CYS A 114 15.24 -20.55 17.17
C CYS A 114 15.61 -21.11 15.78
N LEU A 115 16.91 -21.24 15.48
CA LEU A 115 17.38 -21.97 14.30
C LEU A 115 16.87 -23.41 14.40
N ARG A 116 16.28 -23.91 13.30
CA ARG A 116 15.88 -25.33 13.27
C ARG A 116 17.16 -26.16 13.48
N PRO A 117 17.08 -27.31 14.14
CA PRO A 117 18.20 -28.25 14.15
C PRO A 117 18.67 -28.48 12.70
N GLY A 118 19.86 -27.96 12.35
CA GLY A 118 20.43 -28.02 10.99
C GLY A 118 20.78 -26.68 10.32
N ASP A 119 20.30 -25.53 10.82
CA ASP A 119 20.72 -24.22 10.31
C ASP A 119 22.10 -23.84 10.86
N ASN A 120 23.15 -24.23 10.15
CA ASN A 120 24.54 -23.91 10.47
C ASN A 120 24.96 -22.58 9.80
N THR A 121 24.45 -21.43 10.24
CA THR A 121 25.02 -20.14 9.79
C THR A 121 26.28 -19.82 10.58
N ASN A 122 27.39 -20.42 10.16
CA ASN A 122 28.72 -20.05 10.61
C ASN A 122 28.98 -18.59 10.16
N PRO A 123 29.21 -17.62 11.07
CA PRO A 123 29.23 -16.19 10.74
C PRO A 123 30.44 -15.74 9.89
N THR A 124 31.26 -16.68 9.40
CA THR A 124 32.52 -16.41 8.70
C THR A 124 32.47 -16.57 7.18
N LYS A 125 31.30 -16.78 6.57
CA LYS A 125 31.18 -16.82 5.10
C LYS A 125 30.31 -15.67 4.59
N PRO A 126 30.87 -14.68 3.87
CA PRO A 126 30.04 -13.72 3.15
C PRO A 126 29.26 -14.49 2.08
N GLU A 127 27.94 -14.55 2.21
CA GLU A 127 27.08 -15.13 1.18
C GLU A 127 27.25 -14.31 -0.09
N GLN A 128 27.75 -14.97 -1.13
CA GLN A 128 27.84 -14.40 -2.47
C GLN A 128 26.41 -14.16 -2.95
N PHE A 129 26.00 -12.90 -2.94
CA PHE A 129 24.87 -12.43 -3.72
C PHE A 129 25.19 -12.70 -5.20
N VAL A 130 24.53 -13.71 -5.79
CA VAL A 130 24.48 -13.85 -7.24
C VAL A 130 23.52 -12.78 -7.74
N SER A 131 24.08 -11.75 -8.37
CA SER A 131 23.34 -10.77 -9.15
C SER A 131 22.71 -11.48 -10.35
N LEU A 132 21.41 -11.28 -10.54
CA LEU A 132 20.78 -11.35 -11.86
C LEU A 132 20.66 -9.93 -12.41
#